data_AF-A0A2E7PPI7-F1
#
_entry.id   AF-A0A2E7PPI7-F1
#
_cell.length_a   1.000
_cell.length_b   1.000
_cell.length_c   1.000
_cell.angle_alpha   90.00
_cell.angle_beta   90.00
_cell.angle_gamma   90.00
#
_symmetry.space_group_name_H-M   'P 1'
#
loop_
_entity.id
_entity.type
_entity.pdbx_description
1 polymer ?
#
loop_
_entity_poly.entity_id
_entity_poly.type
_entity_poly.pdbx_seq_one_letter_code
_entity_poly.pdbx_strand_id
1 'polypeptide(L)'
;MLQGLYDLTIRLGASRHAVWALAAVAFIESSFFPIPPDILLIPMVLAARTRAWRLAAICTIASVAGGYFGYYIGLTLWGTVGEPVIDFYGMEHAFTVFTNKYNELGAWIVFTFGVTPFPYKVVAIASGVTQLDPVVFGLASVSSRGLRFFLIAALIWYFGPPIRAFVERYLGWVALAFIVLLVGGFVLIKFVV
;
A
#
# COMPACT_ATOMS: atom_id res chain seq x y z
N MET A 1 2.08 -13.44 32.34
CA MET A 1 0.92 -12.71 31.76
C MET A 1 1.13 -12.29 30.31
N LEU A 2 2.28 -11.72 29.92
CA LEU A 2 2.57 -11.35 28.52
C LEU A 2 2.60 -12.54 27.55
N GLN A 3 3.13 -13.71 27.96
CA GLN A 3 3.11 -14.93 27.15
C GLN A 3 1.69 -15.48 26.92
N GLY A 4 0.79 -15.38 27.90
CA GLY A 4 -0.60 -15.82 27.74
C GLY A 4 -1.41 -14.92 26.79
N LEU A 5 -1.17 -13.61 26.82
CA LEU A 5 -1.71 -12.68 25.82
C LEU A 5 -1.09 -12.91 24.44
N TYR A 6 0.22 -13.18 24.38
CA TYR A 6 0.92 -13.53 23.15
C TYR A 6 0.36 -14.81 22.52
N ASP A 7 0.19 -15.87 23.31
CA ASP A 7 -0.39 -17.15 22.88
C ASP A 7 -1.87 -17.03 22.53
N LEU A 8 -2.63 -16.15 23.23
CA LEU A 8 -4.00 -15.81 22.86
C LEU A 8 -4.03 -15.06 21.52
N THR A 9 -3.07 -14.16 21.27
CA THR A 9 -2.93 -13.42 20.01
C THR A 9 -2.52 -14.36 18.87
N ILE A 10 -1.66 -15.34 19.12
CA ILE A 10 -1.30 -16.39 18.16
C ILE A 10 -2.49 -17.36 17.91
N ARG A 11 -3.23 -17.76 18.95
CA ARG A 11 -4.46 -18.57 18.81
C ARG A 11 -5.57 -17.82 18.07
N LEU A 12 -5.75 -16.53 18.36
CA LEU A 12 -6.66 -15.65 17.64
C LEU A 12 -6.19 -15.50 16.19
N GLY A 13 -4.87 -15.33 15.97
CA GLY A 13 -4.17 -15.36 14.68
C GLY A 13 -4.44 -16.60 13.83
N ALA A 14 -4.65 -17.75 14.48
CA ALA A 14 -5.03 -19.01 13.82
C ALA A 14 -6.54 -19.15 13.56
N SER A 15 -7.37 -18.33 14.22
CA SER A 15 -8.84 -18.40 14.17
C SER A 15 -9.43 -17.66 12.97
N ARG A 16 -10.68 -18.00 12.62
CA ARG A 16 -11.47 -17.31 11.57
C ARG A 16 -11.55 -15.79 11.75
N HIS A 17 -11.47 -15.31 12.99
CA HIS A 17 -11.58 -13.89 13.32
C HIS A 17 -10.30 -13.10 12.97
N ALA A 18 -9.12 -13.72 13.03
CA ALA A 18 -7.90 -13.01 12.64
C ALA A 18 -7.81 -12.75 11.14
N VAL A 19 -8.40 -13.60 10.30
CA VAL A 19 -8.50 -13.35 8.87
C VAL A 19 -9.37 -12.12 8.60
N TRP A 20 -10.47 -11.97 9.33
CA TRP A 20 -11.32 -10.78 9.27
C TRP A 20 -10.62 -9.54 9.83
N ALA A 21 -9.88 -9.66 10.93
CA ALA A 21 -9.09 -8.57 11.48
C ALA A 21 -7.99 -8.11 10.50
N LEU A 22 -7.30 -9.05 9.84
CA LEU A 22 -6.31 -8.74 8.79
C LEU A 22 -6.96 -7.97 7.63
N ALA A 23 -8.11 -8.44 7.15
CA ALA A 23 -8.86 -7.76 6.09
C ALA A 23 -9.29 -6.35 6.52
N ALA A 24 -9.86 -6.21 7.72
CA ALA A 24 -10.30 -4.92 8.25
C ALA A 24 -9.13 -3.94 8.42
N VAL A 25 -8.00 -4.38 8.97
CA VAL A 25 -6.80 -3.54 9.12
C VAL A 25 -6.23 -3.15 7.77
N ALA A 26 -6.12 -4.08 6.81
CA ALA A 26 -5.63 -3.77 5.46
C ALA A 26 -6.52 -2.77 4.73
N PHE A 27 -7.84 -2.88 4.90
CA PHE A 27 -8.82 -1.92 4.38
C PHE A 27 -8.63 -0.55 5.04
N ILE A 28 -8.66 -0.49 6.37
CA ILE A 28 -8.56 0.76 7.15
C ILE A 28 -7.24 1.48 6.88
N GLU A 29 -6.13 0.73 6.73
CA GLU A 29 -4.81 1.29 6.43
C GLU A 29 -4.80 2.04 5.12
N SER A 30 -5.35 1.39 4.10
CA SER A 30 -5.42 1.89 2.73
C SER A 30 -6.41 3.05 2.59
N SER A 31 -7.43 3.09 3.45
CA SER A 31 -8.49 4.09 3.44
C SER A 31 -8.10 5.39 4.15
N PHE A 32 -7.82 5.35 5.46
CA PHE A 32 -7.65 6.58 6.26
C PHE A 32 -6.72 6.46 7.47
N PHE A 33 -6.61 5.32 8.17
CA PHE A 33 -5.91 5.25 9.47
C PHE A 33 -4.55 4.53 9.41
N PRO A 34 -3.45 5.01 10.00
CA PRO A 34 -2.11 4.45 9.74
C PRO A 34 -1.78 3.23 10.61
N ILE A 35 -2.41 2.07 10.36
CA ILE A 35 -2.04 0.79 10.99
C ILE A 35 -1.50 -0.18 9.92
N PRO A 36 -0.19 -0.47 9.89
CA PRO A 36 0.38 -1.37 8.89
C PRO A 36 -0.24 -2.79 8.98
N PRO A 37 -0.81 -3.33 7.89
CA PRO A 37 -1.35 -4.70 7.89
C PRO A 37 -0.25 -5.76 8.08
N ASP A 38 1.00 -5.40 7.80
CA ASP A 38 2.19 -6.25 7.96
C ASP A 38 2.33 -6.78 9.40
N ILE A 39 1.92 -5.99 10.40
CA ILE A 39 1.94 -6.36 11.83
C ILE A 39 1.08 -7.60 12.11
N LEU A 40 0.00 -7.80 11.34
CA LEU A 40 -0.86 -8.97 11.45
C LEU A 40 -0.47 -10.06 10.44
N LEU A 41 -0.11 -9.67 9.21
CA LEU A 41 0.23 -10.62 8.14
C LEU A 41 1.42 -11.51 8.53
N ILE A 42 2.49 -10.92 9.04
CA ILE A 42 3.74 -11.63 9.37
C ILE A 42 3.53 -12.73 10.42
N PRO A 43 2.98 -12.46 11.63
CA PRO A 43 2.75 -13.51 12.63
C PRO A 43 1.73 -14.55 12.17
N MET A 44 0.73 -14.18 11.37
CA MET A 44 -0.24 -15.14 10.83
C MET A 44 0.39 -16.10 9.80
N VAL A 45 1.28 -15.59 8.94
CA VAL A 45 2.03 -16.42 7.99
C VAL A 45 3.01 -17.34 8.73
N LEU A 46 3.66 -16.85 9.80
CA LEU A 46 4.53 -17.69 10.64
C LEU A 46 3.75 -18.80 11.36
N ALA A 47 2.58 -18.47 11.91
CA ALA A 47 1.73 -19.44 12.61
C ALA A 47 1.11 -20.48 11.66
N ALA A 48 0.86 -20.12 10.40
CA ALA A 48 0.26 -21.03 9.42
C ALA A 48 0.84 -20.82 8.01
N ARG A 49 2.08 -21.30 7.82
CA ARG A 49 2.79 -21.23 6.52
C ARG A 49 1.99 -21.80 5.35
N THR A 50 1.21 -22.86 5.54
CA THR A 50 0.36 -23.44 4.48
C THR A 50 -0.70 -22.47 3.94
N ARG A 51 -1.05 -21.43 4.70
CA ARG A 51 -2.05 -20.41 4.33
C ARG A 51 -1.44 -19.10 3.85
N ALA A 52 -0.11 -19.01 3.70
CA ALA A 52 0.61 -17.76 3.40
C ALA A 52 0.02 -17.01 2.19
N TRP A 53 -0.15 -17.70 1.07
CA TRP A 53 -0.66 -17.14 -0.19
C TRP A 53 -2.11 -16.67 -0.07
N ARG A 54 -2.93 -17.41 0.67
CA ARG A 54 -4.33 -17.02 0.92
C ARG A 54 -4.41 -15.76 1.77
N LEU A 55 -3.57 -15.64 2.80
CA LEU A 55 -3.52 -14.44 3.65
C LEU A 55 -3.04 -13.22 2.87
N ALA A 56 -2.02 -13.36 2.03
CA ALA A 56 -1.55 -12.30 1.14
C ALA A 56 -2.64 -11.86 0.14
N ALA A 57 -3.37 -12.81 -0.45
CA ALA A 57 -4.47 -12.51 -1.36
C ALA A 57 -5.60 -11.73 -0.67
N ILE A 58 -6.00 -12.16 0.54
CA ILE A 58 -7.04 -11.47 1.32
C ILE A 58 -6.59 -10.05 1.69
N CYS A 59 -5.35 -9.90 2.13
CA CYS A 59 -4.76 -8.59 2.44
C CYS A 59 -4.75 -7.68 1.21
N THR A 60 -4.40 -8.22 0.04
CA THR A 60 -4.38 -7.49 -1.23
C THR A 60 -5.79 -7.03 -1.61
N ILE A 61 -6.78 -7.93 -1.61
CA ILE A 61 -8.17 -7.59 -1.97
C ILE A 61 -8.73 -6.54 -1.01
N ALA A 62 -8.57 -6.74 0.29
CA ALA A 62 -9.07 -5.81 1.30
C ALA A 62 -8.37 -4.45 1.22
N SER A 63 -7.07 -4.43 0.95
CA SER A 63 -6.30 -3.21 0.76
C SER A 63 -6.71 -2.45 -0.50
N VAL A 64 -6.93 -3.14 -1.63
CA VAL A 64 -7.38 -2.50 -2.87
C VAL A 64 -8.78 -1.94 -2.69
N ALA A 65 -9.68 -2.68 -2.03
CA ALA A 65 -11.01 -2.16 -1.66
C ALA A 65 -10.91 -0.91 -0.78
N GLY A 66 -10.00 -0.89 0.20
CA GLY A 66 -9.73 0.30 1.01
C GLY A 66 -9.13 1.45 0.21
N GLY A 67 -8.26 1.14 -0.76
CA GLY A 67 -7.72 2.12 -1.71
C GLY A 67 -8.80 2.77 -2.55
N TYR A 68 -9.76 2.00 -3.06
CA TYR A 68 -10.93 2.55 -3.75
C TYR A 68 -11.82 3.41 -2.85
N PHE A 69 -11.93 3.06 -1.57
CA PHE A 69 -12.62 3.91 -0.61
C PHE A 69 -11.85 5.24 -0.37
N GLY A 70 -10.53 5.20 -0.25
CA GLY A 70 -9.68 6.41 -0.21
C GLY A 70 -9.78 7.25 -1.48
N TYR A 71 -9.82 6.62 -2.65
CA TYR A 71 -10.08 7.27 -3.93
C TYR A 71 -11.44 7.97 -3.92
N TYR A 72 -12.50 7.32 -3.43
CA TYR A 72 -13.83 7.91 -3.32
C TYR A 72 -13.87 9.10 -2.34
N ILE A 73 -13.15 9.02 -1.22
CA ILE A 73 -12.95 10.15 -0.32
C ILE A 73 -12.29 11.32 -1.06
N GLY A 74 -11.23 11.09 -1.84
CA GLY A 74 -10.59 12.13 -2.63
C GLY A 74 -11.52 12.78 -3.66
N LEU A 75 -12.30 11.95 -4.38
CA LEU A 75 -13.28 12.41 -5.36
C LEU A 75 -14.35 13.32 -4.74
N THR A 76 -14.87 12.96 -3.56
CA THR A 76 -15.94 13.71 -2.88
C THR A 76 -15.42 14.97 -2.17
N LEU A 77 -14.19 14.93 -1.65
CA LEU A 77 -13.55 16.09 -1.03
C LEU A 77 -13.14 17.15 -2.05
N TRP A 78 -12.92 16.78 -3.32
CA TRP A 78 -12.54 17.72 -4.36
C TRP A 78 -13.59 18.83 -4.54
N GLY A 79 -14.84 18.48 -4.81
CA GLY A 79 -15.89 19.49 -5.06
C GLY A 79 -16.38 20.24 -3.81
N THR A 80 -16.09 19.73 -2.60
CA THR A 80 -16.56 20.35 -1.34
C THR A 80 -15.50 21.18 -0.64
N VAL A 81 -14.23 20.77 -0.71
CA VAL A 81 -13.10 21.39 0.00
C VAL A 81 -11.97 21.72 -0.96
N GLY A 82 -11.67 20.86 -1.93
CA GLY A 82 -10.54 21.03 -2.84
C GLY A 82 -10.67 22.27 -3.73
N GLU A 83 -11.77 22.39 -4.46
CA GLU A 83 -12.03 23.47 -5.41
C GLU A 83 -12.08 24.85 -4.71
N PRO A 84 -12.81 25.06 -3.60
CA PRO A 84 -12.78 26.33 -2.87
C PRO A 84 -11.40 26.69 -2.31
N VAL A 85 -10.60 25.71 -1.88
CA VAL A 85 -9.25 25.96 -1.36
C VAL A 85 -8.30 26.37 -2.48
N ILE A 86 -8.34 25.69 -3.63
CA ILE A 86 -7.48 26.03 -4.77
C ILE A 86 -7.84 27.40 -5.35
N ASP A 87 -9.14 27.71 -5.45
CA ASP A 87 -9.64 29.02 -5.88
C ASP A 87 -9.23 30.12 -4.90
N PHE A 88 -9.37 29.89 -3.57
CA PHE A 88 -8.95 30.84 -2.54
C PHE A 88 -7.47 31.24 -2.65
N TYR A 89 -6.59 30.31 -3.03
CA TYR A 89 -5.16 30.59 -3.26
C TYR A 89 -4.84 31.03 -4.70
N GLY A 90 -5.81 31.07 -5.61
CA GLY A 90 -5.62 31.42 -7.03
C GLY A 90 -4.69 30.45 -7.76
N MET A 91 -4.64 29.18 -7.33
CA MET A 91 -3.68 28.17 -7.83
C MET A 91 -4.28 27.25 -8.90
N GLU A 92 -5.40 27.61 -9.51
CA GLU A 92 -6.13 26.78 -10.48
C GLU A 92 -5.21 26.24 -11.59
N HIS A 93 -4.46 27.13 -12.26
CA HIS A 93 -3.55 26.74 -13.33
C HIS A 93 -2.46 25.76 -12.86
N ALA A 94 -1.87 26.00 -11.68
CA ALA A 94 -0.86 25.11 -11.12
C ALA A 94 -1.44 23.73 -10.80
N PHE A 95 -2.67 23.70 -10.29
CA PHE A 95 -3.39 22.47 -10.00
C PHE A 95 -3.78 21.70 -11.28
N THR A 96 -4.19 22.38 -12.36
CA THR A 96 -4.44 21.74 -13.66
C THR A 96 -3.17 21.09 -14.22
N VAL A 97 -2.04 21.81 -14.16
CA VAL A 97 -0.74 21.26 -14.59
C VAL A 97 -0.34 20.04 -13.75
N PHE A 98 -0.54 20.10 -12.42
CA PHE A 98 -0.29 18.98 -11.52
C PHE A 98 -1.16 17.77 -11.87
N THR A 99 -2.47 17.98 -12.03
CA THR A 99 -3.44 16.94 -12.36
C THR A 99 -3.12 16.26 -13.68
N ASN A 100 -2.78 17.01 -14.71
CA ASN A 100 -2.40 16.46 -16.01
C ASN A 100 -1.14 15.59 -15.92
N LYS A 101 -0.09 16.07 -15.25
CA LYS A 101 1.14 15.29 -15.04
C LYS A 101 0.89 14.05 -14.17
N TYR A 102 0.06 14.19 -13.15
CA TYR A 102 -0.30 13.09 -12.27
C TYR A 102 -1.05 12.00 -13.04
N ASN A 103 -2.01 12.37 -13.89
CA ASN A 103 -2.78 11.42 -14.68
C ASN A 103 -1.95 10.76 -15.80
N GLU A 104 -0.99 11.48 -16.38
CA GLU A 104 -0.03 10.92 -17.34
C GLU A 104 0.85 9.82 -16.71
N LEU A 105 1.31 10.04 -15.48
CA LEU A 105 2.17 9.10 -14.74
C LEU A 105 1.41 8.26 -13.72
N GLY A 106 0.08 8.31 -13.70
CA GLY A 106 -0.73 7.87 -12.57
C GLY A 106 -0.52 6.41 -12.19
N ALA A 107 -0.42 5.52 -13.19
CA ALA A 107 -0.09 4.11 -12.99
C ALA A 107 1.26 3.92 -12.27
N TRP A 108 2.29 4.66 -12.70
CA TRP A 108 3.64 4.58 -12.13
C TRP A 108 3.72 5.18 -10.73
N ILE A 109 3.01 6.28 -10.50
CA ILE A 109 2.92 6.92 -9.18
C ILE A 109 2.27 5.95 -8.20
N VAL A 110 1.08 5.44 -8.52
CA VAL A 110 0.36 4.47 -7.66
C VAL A 110 1.21 3.23 -7.43
N PHE A 111 1.85 2.70 -8.48
CA PHE A 111 2.68 1.52 -8.34
C PHE A 111 3.89 1.74 -7.43
N THR A 112 4.66 2.79 -7.70
CA THR A 112 5.89 3.13 -6.97
C THR A 112 5.58 3.36 -5.50
N PHE A 113 4.64 4.26 -5.21
CA PHE A 113 4.31 4.59 -3.84
C PHE A 113 3.62 3.43 -3.11
N GLY A 114 2.85 2.59 -3.81
CA GLY A 114 2.22 1.40 -3.23
C GLY A 114 3.20 0.29 -2.82
N VAL A 115 4.37 0.20 -3.46
CA VAL A 115 5.43 -0.77 -3.11
C VAL A 115 6.35 -0.22 -2.01
N THR A 116 6.61 1.10 -2.02
CA THR A 116 7.50 1.77 -1.05
C THR A 116 6.93 1.83 0.38
N PRO A 117 7.73 2.21 1.39
CA PRO A 117 7.23 2.46 2.75
C PRO A 117 6.39 3.74 2.88
N PHE A 118 6.12 4.43 1.78
CA PHE A 118 5.31 5.63 1.78
C PHE A 118 3.83 5.31 2.09
N PRO A 119 3.09 6.20 2.78
CA PRO A 119 1.68 5.96 3.10
C PRO A 119 0.82 5.86 1.83
N TYR A 120 0.36 4.64 1.51
CA TYR A 120 -0.45 4.37 0.31
C TYR A 120 -1.74 5.20 0.24
N LYS A 121 -2.35 5.48 1.40
CA LYS A 121 -3.57 6.31 1.51
C LYS A 121 -3.44 7.70 0.87
N VAL A 122 -2.26 8.31 0.94
CA VAL A 122 -2.01 9.66 0.41
C VAL A 122 -2.18 9.63 -1.11
N VAL A 123 -1.66 8.58 -1.74
CA VAL A 123 -1.75 8.38 -3.18
C VAL A 123 -3.15 7.95 -3.58
N ALA A 124 -3.84 7.12 -2.78
CA ALA A 124 -5.23 6.78 -3.02
C ALA A 124 -6.15 8.01 -3.04
N ILE A 125 -6.03 8.88 -2.03
CA ILE A 125 -6.80 10.12 -1.94
C ILE A 125 -6.41 11.09 -3.07
N ALA A 126 -5.11 11.25 -3.32
CA ALA A 126 -4.62 12.12 -4.42
C ALA A 126 -5.16 11.67 -5.78
N SER A 127 -5.14 10.36 -6.06
CA SER A 127 -5.72 9.80 -7.28
C SER A 127 -7.22 10.07 -7.41
N GLY A 128 -7.95 10.09 -6.30
CA GLY A 128 -9.36 10.49 -6.27
C GLY A 128 -9.56 11.97 -6.59
N VAL A 129 -8.72 12.82 -5.98
CA VAL A 129 -8.72 14.28 -6.18
C VAL A 129 -8.40 14.64 -7.64
N THR A 130 -7.42 13.97 -8.26
CA THR A 130 -7.03 14.21 -9.66
C THR A 130 -7.92 13.48 -10.66
N GLN A 131 -8.93 12.72 -10.20
CA GLN A 131 -9.82 11.91 -11.03
C GLN A 131 -9.06 10.94 -11.96
N LEU A 132 -8.03 10.28 -11.43
CA LEU A 132 -7.28 9.26 -12.17
C LEU A 132 -8.22 8.12 -12.59
N ASP A 133 -8.09 7.60 -13.81
CA ASP A 133 -8.91 6.48 -14.29
C ASP A 133 -8.97 5.34 -13.22
N PRO A 134 -10.18 5.00 -12.71
CA PRO A 134 -10.35 3.98 -11.67
C PRO A 134 -9.83 2.59 -12.04
N VAL A 135 -9.78 2.28 -13.33
CA VAL A 135 -9.23 1.03 -13.87
C VAL A 135 -7.70 1.06 -13.77
N VAL A 136 -7.08 2.17 -14.18
CA VAL A 136 -5.62 2.36 -14.08
C VAL A 136 -5.18 2.34 -12.61
N PHE A 137 -5.90 3.07 -11.75
CA PHE A 137 -5.69 3.04 -10.31
C PHE A 137 -5.81 1.61 -9.76
N GLY A 138 -6.88 0.90 -10.11
CA GLY A 138 -7.13 -0.47 -9.66
C GLY A 138 -6.02 -1.43 -10.02
N LEU A 139 -5.63 -1.46 -11.29
CA LEU A 139 -4.58 -2.34 -11.80
C LEU A 139 -3.24 -2.02 -11.12
N ALA A 140 -2.85 -0.74 -11.05
CA ALA A 140 -1.61 -0.33 -10.40
C ALA A 140 -1.61 -0.67 -8.89
N SER A 141 -2.77 -0.53 -8.23
CA SER A 141 -2.95 -0.86 -6.81
C SER A 141 -2.86 -2.37 -6.56
N VAL A 142 -3.53 -3.19 -7.37
CA VAL A 142 -3.44 -4.65 -7.29
C VAL A 142 -2.00 -5.11 -7.51
N SER A 143 -1.32 -4.57 -8.52
CA SER A 143 0.07 -4.91 -8.82
C SER A 143 1.03 -4.51 -7.70
N SER A 144 0.93 -3.30 -7.17
CA SER A 144 1.84 -2.82 -6.11
C SER A 144 1.58 -3.47 -4.75
N ARG A 145 0.33 -3.46 -4.29
CA ARG A 145 -0.07 -4.02 -3.00
C ARG A 145 0.05 -5.53 -3.01
N GLY A 146 -0.33 -6.16 -4.12
CA GLY A 146 -0.10 -7.59 -4.36
C GLY A 146 1.38 -7.92 -4.27
N LEU A 147 2.23 -7.23 -5.03
CA LEU A 147 3.68 -7.47 -4.99
C LEU A 147 4.22 -7.37 -3.56
N ARG A 148 3.90 -6.31 -2.82
CA ARG A 148 4.37 -6.12 -1.44
C ARG A 148 3.93 -7.26 -0.52
N PHE A 149 2.62 -7.55 -0.44
CA PHE A 149 2.10 -8.55 0.50
C PHE A 149 2.53 -9.97 0.14
N PHE A 150 2.57 -10.30 -1.15
CA PHE A 150 3.05 -11.61 -1.59
C PHE A 150 4.55 -11.77 -1.36
N LEU A 151 5.35 -10.72 -1.57
CA LEU A 151 6.80 -10.77 -1.31
C LEU A 151 7.09 -10.94 0.19
N ILE A 152 6.38 -10.22 1.06
CA ILE A 152 6.46 -10.40 2.51
C ILE A 152 6.06 -11.84 2.89
N ALA A 153 4.91 -12.32 2.39
CA ALA A 153 4.45 -13.67 2.67
C ALA A 153 5.44 -14.74 2.18
N ALA A 154 6.02 -14.57 0.98
CA ALA A 154 6.98 -15.49 0.39
C ALA A 154 8.29 -15.56 1.20
N LEU A 155 8.85 -14.41 1.59
CA LEU A 155 10.07 -14.36 2.40
C LEU A 155 9.88 -15.05 3.75
N ILE A 156 8.77 -14.79 4.42
CA ILE A 156 8.44 -15.43 5.71
C ILE A 156 8.16 -16.93 5.50
N TRP A 157 7.48 -17.29 4.42
CA TRP A 157 7.20 -18.69 4.08
C TRP A 157 8.46 -19.50 3.81
N TYR A 158 9.46 -18.92 3.14
CA TYR A 158 10.74 -19.58 2.86
C TYR A 158 11.68 -19.58 4.07
N PHE A 159 12.05 -18.40 4.59
CA PHE A 159 13.10 -18.27 5.61
C PHE A 159 12.60 -18.40 7.06
N GLY A 160 11.33 -18.04 7.32
CA GLY A 160 10.70 -18.28 8.63
C GLY A 160 11.02 -17.23 9.68
N PRO A 161 11.03 -17.60 10.97
CA PRO A 161 11.23 -16.66 12.07
C PRO A 161 12.49 -15.77 11.98
N PRO A 162 13.66 -16.26 11.50
CA PRO A 162 14.88 -15.46 11.46
C PRO A 162 14.77 -14.19 10.60
N ILE A 163 14.01 -14.23 9.50
CA ILE A 163 13.91 -13.09 8.58
C ILE A 163 12.89 -12.04 9.02
N ARG A 164 12.11 -12.31 10.06
CA ARG A 164 11.03 -11.42 10.54
C ARG A 164 11.53 -9.99 10.81
N ALA A 165 12.57 -9.87 11.63
CA ALA A 165 13.12 -8.57 12.01
C ALA A 165 13.71 -7.82 10.80
N PHE A 166 14.25 -8.57 9.83
CA PHE A 166 14.74 -7.98 8.59
C PHE A 166 13.60 -7.42 7.75
N VAL A 167 12.52 -8.20 7.57
CA VAL A 167 11.35 -7.80 6.80
C VAL A 167 10.65 -6.58 7.41
N GLU A 168 10.41 -6.61 8.72
CA GLU A 168 9.73 -5.51 9.43
C GLU A 168 10.52 -4.20 9.36
N ARG A 169 11.86 -4.26 9.39
CA ARG A 169 12.71 -3.07 9.50
C ARG A 169 13.24 -2.56 8.17
N TYR A 170 13.57 -3.44 7.22
CA TYR A 170 14.35 -3.07 6.03
C TYR A 170 13.60 -3.25 4.71
N LEU A 171 12.54 -4.07 4.64
CA LEU A 171 11.93 -4.41 3.35
C LEU A 171 11.44 -3.20 2.56
N GLY A 172 10.80 -2.24 3.24
CA GLY A 172 10.39 -0.98 2.62
C GLY A 172 11.59 -0.16 2.11
N TRP A 173 12.64 -0.03 2.92
CA TRP A 173 13.84 0.70 2.52
C TRP A 173 14.59 0.05 1.37
N VAL A 174 14.64 -1.29 1.33
CA VAL A 174 15.23 -2.06 0.23
C VAL A 174 14.41 -1.87 -1.04
N ALA A 175 13.07 -1.91 -0.96
CA ALA A 175 12.20 -1.65 -2.10
C ALA A 175 12.40 -0.23 -2.65
N LEU A 176 12.50 0.77 -1.77
CA LEU A 176 12.81 2.15 -2.16
C LEU A 176 14.18 2.26 -2.82
N ALA A 177 15.22 1.69 -2.21
CA ALA A 177 16.58 1.69 -2.75
C ALA A 177 16.63 1.02 -4.13
N PHE A 178 15.92 -0.10 -4.31
CA PHE A 178 15.80 -0.78 -5.60
C PHE A 178 15.16 0.11 -6.66
N ILE A 179 14.07 0.81 -6.33
CA ILE A 179 13.40 1.73 -7.25
C ILE A 179 14.31 2.91 -7.60
N VAL A 180 14.99 3.50 -6.61
CA VAL A 180 15.94 4.61 -6.82
C VAL A 180 17.10 4.18 -7.72
N LEU A 181 17.66 2.99 -7.51
CA LEU A 181 18.73 2.45 -8.35
C LEU A 181 18.25 2.13 -9.76
N LEU A 182 17.03 1.61 -9.90
CA LEU A 182 16.45 1.30 -11.22
C LEU A 182 16.22 2.58 -12.01
N VAL A 183 15.51 3.56 -11.44
CA VAL A 183 15.25 4.85 -12.09
C VAL A 183 16.56 5.60 -12.33
N GLY A 184 17.44 5.66 -11.33
CA GLY A 184 18.74 6.31 -11.43
C GLY A 184 19.65 5.68 -12.48
N GLY A 185 19.65 4.35 -12.60
CA GLY A 185 20.42 3.62 -13.61
C GLY A 185 19.94 3.92 -15.03
N PHE A 186 18.62 3.93 -15.27
CA PHE A 186 18.07 4.31 -16.57
C PHE A 186 18.37 5.77 -16.95
N VAL A 187 18.29 6.69 -15.98
CA VAL A 187 18.64 8.10 -16.19
C VAL A 187 20.14 8.24 -16.52
N LEU A 188 21.02 7.57 -15.78
CA LEU A 188 22.47 7.58 -16.03
C LEU A 188 22.81 7.05 -17.42
N ILE A 189 22.20 5.95 -17.86
CA ILE A 189 22.41 5.41 -19.21
C ILE A 189 21.97 6.42 -20.27
N LYS A 190 20.86 7.13 -20.07
CA LYS A 190 20.39 8.19 -20.98
C LYS A 190 21.33 9.41 -21.04
N PHE A 191 22.14 9.65 -20.02
CA PHE A 191 23.13 10.74 -20.02
C PHE A 191 24.51 10.31 -20.51
N VAL A 192 24.79 9.00 -20.52
CA VAL A 192 26.07 8.42 -20.97
C VAL A 192 26.04 7.95 -22.44
N VAL A 193 24.86 7.58 -22.95
CA VAL A 193 24.60 7.20 -24.35
C VAL A 193 23.89 8.33 -25.07
#